data_AF-A0A7C5HHG5-F1
#
_entry.id   AF-A0A7C5HHG5-F1
#
_cell.length_a   1.000
_cell.length_b   1.000
_cell.length_c   1.000
_cell.angle_alpha   90.00
_cell.angle_beta   90.00
_cell.angle_gamma   90.00
#
_symmetry.space_group_name_H-M   'P 1'
#
loop_
_entity.id
_entity.type
_entity.pdbx_description
1 polymer ?
#
loop_
_entity_poly.entity_id
_entity_poly.type
_entity_poly.pdbx_seq_one_letter_code
_entity_poly.pdbx_strand_id
1 'polypeptide(L)'
;KPWGIIFERVDMIPRHPVQLYEACAYLIMLLILIAVYKKVPAKLFTKLAPGIFFTYMFTLRFLLEYTKTRQADYTTTLPFTQGKMLSIPFILFGLVWMLWVFKSLNTPHKE
;
A
#
# COMPACT_ATOMS: atom_id res chain seq x y z
N LYS A 1 16.03 -9.86 20.14
CA LYS A 1 14.92 -9.81 19.15
C LYS A 1 15.26 -10.79 18.02
N PRO A 2 14.56 -11.93 17.86
CA PRO A 2 15.11 -13.09 17.15
C PRO A 2 15.00 -13.06 15.61
N TRP A 3 14.62 -11.93 14.99
CA TRP A 3 14.33 -11.83 13.54
C TRP A 3 15.05 -10.65 12.86
N GLY A 4 16.26 -10.33 13.32
CA GLY A 4 17.09 -9.30 12.70
C GLY A 4 18.05 -9.93 11.70
N ILE A 5 18.00 -9.48 10.44
CA ILE A 5 19.01 -9.82 9.44
C ILE A 5 20.17 -8.83 9.61
N ILE A 6 21.40 -9.36 9.65
CA ILE A 6 22.62 -8.56 9.69
C ILE A 6 23.02 -8.28 8.24
N PHE A 7 23.09 -7.01 7.88
CA PHE A 7 23.50 -6.58 6.55
C PHE A 7 24.99 -6.24 6.59
N GLU A 8 25.85 -7.24 6.39
CA GLU A 8 27.32 -7.12 6.46
C GLU A 8 27.90 -5.98 5.61
N ARG A 9 27.26 -5.64 4.49
CA ARG A 9 27.65 -4.53 3.61
C ARG A 9 27.26 -3.14 4.10
N VAL A 10 26.37 -3.03 5.09
CA VAL A 10 25.87 -1.76 5.61
C VAL A 10 26.36 -1.59 7.04
N ASP A 11 25.84 -2.39 7.99
CA ASP A 11 26.23 -2.36 9.40
C ASP A 11 26.05 -3.75 10.05
N MET A 12 26.84 -4.05 11.07
CA MET A 12 26.72 -5.27 11.89
C MET A 12 25.55 -5.23 12.90
N ILE A 13 24.55 -4.38 12.66
CA ILE A 13 23.39 -4.21 13.54
C ILE A 13 22.23 -5.04 12.98
N PRO A 14 21.62 -5.93 13.78
CA PRO A 14 20.46 -6.71 13.35
C PRO A 14 19.26 -5.77 13.08
N ARG A 15 18.85 -5.66 11.81
CA ARG A 15 17.69 -4.86 11.38
C ARG A 15 16.57 -5.76 10.88
N HIS A 16 15.32 -5.33 10.99
CA HIS A 16 14.22 -6.04 10.34
C HIS A 16 14.38 -5.95 8.81
N PRO A 17 14.22 -7.05 8.06
CA PRO A 17 14.42 -7.07 6.62
C PRO A 17 13.21 -6.48 5.89
N VAL A 18 13.03 -5.16 6.01
CA VAL A 18 11.88 -4.45 5.43
C VAL A 18 11.76 -4.64 3.93
N GLN A 19 12.88 -4.83 3.24
CA GLN A 19 12.93 -5.16 1.81
C GLN A 19 12.19 -6.47 1.47
N LEU A 20 12.29 -7.48 2.33
CA LEU A 20 11.59 -8.76 2.11
C LEU A 20 10.08 -8.59 2.29
N TYR A 21 9.66 -7.82 3.31
CA TYR A 21 8.24 -7.49 3.49
C TYR A 21 7.68 -6.69 2.31
N GLU A 22 8.44 -5.71 1.79
CA GLU A 22 8.09 -4.95 0.59
C GLU A 22 7.94 -5.87 -0.64
N ALA A 23 8.91 -6.75 -0.88
CA ALA A 23 8.86 -7.69 -2.00
C ALA A 23 7.67 -8.66 -1.93
N CYS A 24 7.44 -9.28 -0.76
CA CYS A 24 6.29 -10.15 -0.52
C CYS A 24 4.98 -9.41 -0.73
N ALA A 25 4.88 -8.17 -0.28
CA ALA A 25 3.67 -7.38 -0.45
C ALA A 25 3.40 -7.00 -1.91
N TYR A 26 4.43 -6.71 -2.72
CA TYR A 26 4.26 -6.51 -4.16
C TYR A 26 3.82 -7.79 -4.88
N LEU A 27 4.32 -8.95 -4.45
CA LEU A 27 3.87 -10.23 -4.96
C LEU A 27 2.39 -10.48 -4.63
N ILE A 28 1.98 -10.22 -3.39
CA ILE A 28 0.57 -10.32 -2.98
C ILE A 28 -0.31 -9.36 -3.79
N MET A 29 0.15 -8.13 -4.03
CA MET A 29 -0.56 -7.16 -4.87
C MET A 29 -0.84 -7.70 -6.27
N LEU A 30 0.18 -8.30 -6.89
CA LEU A 30 0.06 -8.92 -8.20
C LEU A 30 -1.00 -10.04 -8.20
N LEU A 31 -0.98 -10.92 -7.19
CA LEU A 31 -1.95 -11.99 -7.05
C LEU A 31 -3.39 -11.45 -6.89
N ILE A 32 -3.58 -10.38 -6.11
CA ILE A 32 -4.88 -9.71 -5.96
C ILE A 32 -5.34 -9.16 -7.31
N LEU A 33 -4.49 -8.43 -8.03
CA LEU A 33 -4.82 -7.87 -9.34
C LEU A 33 -5.21 -8.95 -10.35
N ILE A 34 -4.47 -10.06 -10.41
CA ILE A 34 -4.79 -11.21 -11.28
C ILE A 34 -6.11 -11.85 -10.87
N ALA A 35 -6.35 -12.05 -9.57
CA ALA A 35 -7.57 -12.65 -9.07
C ALA A 35 -8.80 -11.78 -9.41
N VAL A 36 -8.69 -10.46 -9.24
CA VAL A 36 -9.74 -9.51 -9.60
C VAL A 36 -9.94 -9.51 -11.12
N TYR A 37 -8.88 -9.43 -11.91
CA TYR A 37 -8.94 -9.48 -13.38
C TYR A 37 -9.70 -10.72 -13.89
N LYS A 38 -9.50 -11.88 -13.26
CA LYS A 38 -10.21 -13.12 -13.63
C LYS A 38 -11.69 -13.14 -13.24
N LYS A 39 -12.12 -12.31 -12.28
CA LYS A 39 -13.47 -12.31 -11.71
C LYS A 39 -14.37 -11.21 -12.27
N VAL A 40 -13.80 -10.09 -12.73
CA VAL A 40 -14.55 -8.97 -13.29
C VAL A 40 -14.32 -8.78 -14.79
N PRO A 41 -15.32 -8.26 -15.54
CA PRO A 41 -15.12 -7.94 -16.95
C PRO A 41 -14.02 -6.88 -17.12
N ALA A 42 -13.27 -6.97 -18.22
CA ALA A 42 -12.11 -6.11 -18.48
C ALA A 42 -12.42 -4.60 -18.35
N LYS A 43 -13.60 -4.15 -18.80
CA LYS A 43 -14.05 -2.75 -18.66
C LYS A 43 -14.18 -2.30 -17.21
N LEU A 44 -14.62 -3.19 -16.32
CA LEU A 44 -14.73 -2.93 -14.89
C LEU A 44 -13.36 -3.00 -14.22
N PHE A 45 -12.53 -3.98 -14.60
CA PHE A 45 -11.16 -4.09 -14.11
C PHE A 45 -10.37 -2.81 -14.34
N THR A 46 -10.42 -2.23 -15.54
CA THR A 46 -9.70 -0.97 -15.85
C THR A 46 -10.12 0.18 -14.93
N LYS A 47 -11.37 0.22 -14.49
CA LYS A 47 -11.87 1.25 -13.57
C LYS A 47 -11.47 0.97 -12.11
N LEU A 48 -11.44 -0.30 -11.69
CA LEU A 48 -11.13 -0.72 -10.32
C LEU A 48 -9.62 -0.80 -10.03
N ALA A 49 -8.81 -1.20 -11.01
CA ALA A 49 -7.37 -1.40 -10.89
C ALA A 49 -6.62 -0.24 -10.21
N PRO A 50 -6.82 1.04 -10.60
CA PRO A 50 -6.16 2.16 -9.93
C PRO A 50 -6.60 2.31 -8.46
N GLY A 51 -7.89 2.13 -8.15
CA GLY A 51 -8.39 2.23 -6.77
C GLY A 51 -7.82 1.15 -5.85
N ILE A 52 -7.73 -0.09 -6.33
CA ILE A 52 -7.11 -1.22 -5.63
C ILE A 52 -5.62 -0.94 -5.41
N PHE A 53 -4.91 -0.51 -6.46
CA PHE A 53 -3.49 -0.20 -6.40
C PHE A 53 -3.18 0.91 -5.38
N PHE A 54 -3.89 2.04 -5.45
CA PHE A 54 -3.69 3.16 -4.53
C PHE A 54 -3.97 2.75 -3.08
N THR A 55 -5.11 2.11 -2.83
CA THR A 55 -5.47 1.68 -1.48
C THR A 55 -4.43 0.72 -0.90
N TYR A 56 -4.04 -0.30 -1.67
CA TYR A 56 -3.09 -1.31 -1.23
C TYR A 56 -1.69 -0.74 -1.02
N MET A 57 -1.15 0.01 -1.98
CA MET A 57 0.20 0.58 -1.91
C MET A 57 0.37 1.53 -0.74
N PHE A 58 -0.61 2.41 -0.50
CA PHE A 58 -0.52 3.37 0.61
C PHE A 58 -0.81 2.72 1.97
N THR A 59 -1.65 1.68 2.02
CA THR A 59 -1.84 0.88 3.24
C THR A 59 -0.56 0.14 3.61
N LEU A 60 0.09 -0.48 2.63
CA LEU A 60 1.38 -1.14 2.83
C LEU A 60 2.43 -0.13 3.29
N ARG A 61 2.54 1.03 2.63
CA ARG A 61 3.47 2.09 3.00
C ARG A 61 3.26 2.56 4.44
N PHE A 62 2.00 2.69 4.86
CA PHE A 62 1.65 3.04 6.23
C PHE A 62 2.05 1.95 7.25
N LEU A 63 1.78 0.67 6.95
CA LEU A 63 2.19 -0.46 7.81
C LEU A 63 3.72 -0.58 7.92
N LEU A 64 4.42 -0.47 6.79
CA LEU A 64 5.88 -0.59 6.76
C LEU A 64 6.56 0.58 7.47
N GLU A 65 6.00 1.79 7.40
CA GLU A 65 6.45 2.96 8.16
C GLU A 65 6.38 2.72 9.68
N TYR A 66 5.50 1.83 10.17
CA TYR A 66 5.49 1.42 11.59
C TYR A 66 6.62 0.44 11.92
N THR A 67 7.02 -0.41 10.97
CA THR A 67 8.12 -1.37 11.14
C THR A 67 9.51 -0.76 10.95
N LYS A 68 9.62 0.35 10.21
CA LYS A 68 10.85 1.12 10.09
C LYS A 68 11.05 1.92 11.38
N THR A 69 12.08 1.57 12.16
CA THR A 69 12.61 2.46 13.20
C THR A 69 13.02 3.76 12.52
N ARG A 70 12.55 4.92 13.00
CA ARG A 70 12.93 6.25 12.49
C ARG A 70 14.44 6.29 12.28
N GLN A 71 14.87 6.21 11.01
CA GLN A 71 16.29 6.20 10.66
C GLN A 71 16.92 7.58 10.70
N ALA A 72 16.15 8.61 11.04
CA ALA A 72 16.65 9.94 11.20
C ALA A 72 16.02 10.59 12.44
N ASP A 73 16.88 11.02 13.35
CA ASP A 73 16.66 12.17 14.23
C ASP A 73 16.54 13.45 13.38
N TYR A 74 15.55 13.49 12.47
CA TYR A 74 15.12 14.79 11.97
C TYR A 74 14.39 15.46 13.12
N THR A 75 15.14 16.32 13.80
CA THR A 75 14.71 17.38 14.70
C THR A 75 13.76 18.34 13.97
N THR A 76 12.59 17.85 13.60
CA THR A 76 11.46 18.70 13.24
C THR A 76 10.33 18.32 14.17
N THR A 77 9.91 19.33 14.91
CA THR A 77 8.90 19.42 15.96
C THR A 77 7.47 19.08 15.48
N LEU A 78 7.32 18.11 14.57
CA LEU A 78 6.03 17.59 14.14
C LEU A 78 5.79 16.19 14.72
N PRO A 79 4.65 15.95 15.40
CA PRO A 79 4.33 14.67 16.01
C PRO A 79 4.14 13.53 15.00
N PHE A 80 4.07 13.82 13.69
CA PHE A 80 3.83 12.86 12.63
C PHE A 80 4.99 12.79 11.62
N THR A 81 5.48 11.58 11.36
CA THR A 81 6.41 11.32 10.25
C THR A 81 5.69 11.58 8.91
N GLN A 82 6.35 12.24 7.97
CA GLN A 82 5.75 12.67 6.68
C GLN A 82 5.08 11.51 5.90
N GLY A 83 5.62 10.30 6.00
CA GLY A 83 5.04 9.10 5.40
C GLY A 83 3.64 8.75 5.92
N LYS A 84 3.32 9.05 7.18
CA LYS A 84 2.02 8.75 7.79
C LYS A 84 0.95 9.76 7.38
N MET A 85 1.31 11.05 7.33
CA MET A 85 0.37 12.12 6.96
C MET A 85 -0.03 12.05 5.49
N LEU A 86 0.89 11.68 4.59
CA LEU A 86 0.55 11.50 3.17
C LEU A 86 -0.23 10.20 2.94
N SER A 87 0.08 9.11 3.62
CA SER A 87 -0.52 7.81 3.27
C SER A 87 -2.02 7.74 3.58
N ILE A 88 -2.47 8.33 4.68
CA ILE A 88 -3.90 8.33 5.08
C ILE A 88 -4.83 8.93 4.01
N PRO A 89 -4.61 10.15 3.49
CA PRO A 89 -5.48 10.72 2.46
C PRO A 89 -5.46 9.93 1.16
N PHE A 90 -4.31 9.35 0.77
CA PHE A 90 -4.24 8.51 -0.43
C PHE A 90 -4.99 7.18 -0.29
N ILE A 91 -4.98 6.55 0.91
CA ILE A 91 -5.81 5.39 1.20
C ILE A 91 -7.29 5.76 1.06
N LEU A 92 -7.70 6.89 1.66
CA LEU A 92 -9.07 7.36 1.60
C LEU A 92 -9.51 7.65 0.16
N PHE A 93 -8.65 8.29 -0.62
CA PHE A 93 -8.89 8.56 -2.04
C PHE A 93 -9.10 7.27 -2.85
N GLY A 94 -8.25 6.25 -2.64
CA GLY A 94 -8.40 4.94 -3.27
C GLY A 94 -9.71 4.25 -2.93
N LEU A 95 -10.14 4.31 -1.65
CA LEU A 95 -11.42 3.77 -1.19
C LEU A 95 -12.61 4.49 -1.82
N VAL A 96 -12.62 5.82 -1.80
CA VAL A 96 -13.69 6.63 -2.41
C VAL A 96 -13.78 6.37 -3.91
N TRP A 97 -12.64 6.24 -4.60
CA TRP A 97 -12.61 5.87 -6.01
C TRP A 97 -13.28 4.51 -6.27
N MET A 98 -12.93 3.48 -5.49
CA MET A 98 -13.55 2.17 -5.62
C MET A 98 -15.07 2.22 -5.37
N LEU A 99 -15.52 2.90 -4.32
CA LEU A 99 -16.94 3.08 -4.03
C LEU A 99 -17.69 3.78 -5.15
N TRP A 100 -17.08 4.81 -5.76
CA TRP A 100 -17.65 5.51 -6.90
C TRP A 100 -17.79 4.60 -8.12
N VAL A 101 -16.79 3.77 -8.40
CA VAL A 101 -16.85 2.78 -9.49
C VAL A 101 -17.96 1.76 -9.23
N PHE A 102 -18.10 1.23 -8.01
CA PHE A 102 -19.19 0.30 -7.68
C PHE A 102 -20.57 0.95 -7.82
N LYS A 103 -20.72 2.21 -7.39
CA LYS A 103 -21.97 2.96 -7.58
C LYS A 103 -22.29 3.16 -9.06
N SER A 104 -21.28 3.47 -9.88
CA SER A 104 -21.43 3.62 -11.34
C SER A 104 -21.87 2.33 -12.05
N LEU A 105 -21.67 1.15 -11.45
CA LEU A 105 -22.12 -0.13 -12.02
C LEU A 105 -23.59 -0.40 -11.73
N ASN A 106 -24.08 0.05 -10.58
CA ASN A 106 -25.45 -0.18 -10.14
C ASN A 106 -26.45 0.84 -10.68
N THR A 107 -25.98 1.90 -11.35
CA THR A 107 -26.90 2.82 -12.04
C THR A 107 -27.36 2.15 -13.34
N PRO A 108 -28.62 1.70 -13.45
CA PRO A 108 -29.13 1.24 -14.73
C PRO A 108 -29.01 2.41 -15.72
N HIS A 109 -28.41 2.13 -16.88
CA HIS A 109 -28.43 3.06 -17.99
C HIS A 109 -29.91 3.29 -18.31
N LYS A 110 -30.43 4.48 -17.99
CA LYS A 110 -31.72 4.92 -18.51
C LYS A 110 -31.52 5.08 -20.01
N GLU A 111 -32.01 4.10 -20.76
CA GLU A 111 -32.32 4.24 -22.18
C GLU A 111 -33.36 5.34 -22.38
#